data_AF-A0A4D4JWC4-F1
#
_entry.id   AF-A0A4D4JWC4-F1
#
_cell.length_a   1.000
_cell.length_b   1.000
_cell.length_c   1.000
_cell.angle_alpha   90.00
_cell.angle_beta   90.00
_cell.angle_gamma   90.00
#
_symmetry.space_group_name_H-M   'P 1'
#
loop_
_entity.id
_entity.type
_entity.pdbx_description
1 polymer ?
#
loop_
_entity_poly.entity_id
_entity_poly.type
_entity_poly.pdbx_seq_one_letter_code
_entity_poly.pdbx_strand_id
1 'polypeptide(L)'
;MAKRAVHRRARKILGEEPVALVWCEIHRPIPTPPKEVHRAAGKGRLKPGHHWLLYVGAVVFFFVVIPMMLIDKLGGRVDRPSQPRRDRGPRAGQPQAPPDARPSSSGRDPARDRRQDPTHGIFDGDWNLTAGQLLLRWYGHSPNPKRLVMLARDRVCVATSPRRRLSPTKADDFQTFAEFPLDQVRVEGEAGQPRGFATFRLRFADGSWLEVGRLGEPEDADHFLRAVNG
;
A
#
# COMPACT_ATOMS: atom_id res chain seq x y z
N MET A 1 -6.18 21.78 6.88
CA MET A 1 -6.25 21.77 8.37
C MET A 1 -5.64 20.51 8.99
N ALA A 2 -5.87 19.31 8.45
CA ALA A 2 -5.32 18.06 8.99
C ALA A 2 -3.78 18.07 9.11
N LYS A 3 -3.06 18.53 8.07
CA LYS A 3 -1.60 18.61 8.05
C LYS A 3 -0.98 19.37 9.23
N ARG A 4 -1.47 20.57 9.54
CA ARG A 4 -1.00 21.37 10.69
C ARG A 4 -1.21 20.64 12.02
N ALA A 5 -2.32 19.90 12.15
CA ALA A 5 -2.59 19.12 13.34
C ALA A 5 -1.64 17.91 13.44
N VAL A 6 -1.35 17.21 12.33
CA VAL A 6 -0.37 16.11 12.30
C VAL A 6 1.03 16.62 12.69
N HIS A 7 1.49 17.75 12.14
CA HIS A 7 2.76 18.37 12.54
C HIS A 7 2.80 18.71 14.04
N ARG A 8 1.71 19.28 14.58
CA ARG A 8 1.63 19.60 16.01
C ARG A 8 1.71 18.35 16.88
N ARG A 9 1.06 17.25 16.47
CA ARG A 9 1.14 15.97 17.19
C ARG A 9 2.53 15.36 17.07
N ALA A 10 3.11 15.34 15.86
CA ALA A 10 4.47 14.86 15.63
C ALA A 10 5.47 15.60 16.53
N ARG A 11 5.35 16.93 16.61
CA ARG A 11 6.14 17.74 17.56
C ARG A 11 5.95 17.34 19.01
N LYS A 12 4.71 17.03 19.43
CA LYS A 12 4.44 16.56 20.80
C LYS A 12 5.03 15.18 21.08
N ILE A 13 5.08 14.29 20.07
CA ILE A 13 5.64 12.95 20.19
C ILE A 13 7.16 12.99 20.23
N LEU A 14 7.77 13.77 19.34
CA LEU A 14 9.24 13.89 19.24
C LEU A 14 9.82 14.84 20.30
N GLY A 15 9.00 15.71 20.91
CA GLY A 15 9.47 16.78 21.79
C GLY A 15 10.15 17.94 21.04
N GLU A 16 10.40 17.80 19.74
CA GLU A 16 11.04 18.78 18.86
C GLU A 16 10.32 18.89 17.51
N GLU A 17 10.71 19.87 16.69
CA GLU A 17 10.14 20.02 15.35
C GLU A 17 10.73 18.95 14.41
N PRO A 18 9.91 18.09 13.78
CA PRO A 18 10.41 17.07 12.87
C PRO A 18 11.14 17.70 11.69
N VAL A 19 12.31 17.17 11.36
CA VAL A 19 13.07 17.53 10.15
C VAL A 19 12.25 17.19 8.92
N ALA A 20 11.64 16.01 8.90
CA ALA A 20 10.67 15.62 7.88
C ALA A 20 9.68 14.61 8.43
N LEU A 21 8.51 14.51 7.80
CA LEU A 21 7.51 13.49 8.12
C LEU A 21 6.84 13.02 6.85
N VAL A 22 6.51 11.73 6.77
CA VAL A 22 5.83 11.17 5.61
C VAL A 22 4.98 9.97 5.99
N TRP A 23 3.79 9.89 5.39
CA TRP A 23 2.98 8.68 5.45
C TRP A 23 3.49 7.68 4.42
N CYS A 24 3.64 6.42 4.80
CA CYS A 24 4.14 5.37 3.93
C CYS A 24 3.43 4.03 4.19
N GLU A 25 3.52 3.11 3.23
CA GLU A 25 2.95 1.76 3.30
C GLU A 25 3.97 0.74 2.80
N ILE A 26 3.82 -0.52 3.20
CA ILE A 26 4.56 -1.60 2.54
C ILE A 26 3.87 -1.86 1.19
N HIS A 27 4.58 -1.64 0.11
CA HIS A 27 4.04 -1.64 -1.24
C HIS A 27 3.70 -3.05 -1.77
N ARG A 28 4.29 -4.10 -1.16
CA ARG A 28 4.09 -5.51 -1.49
C ARG A 28 3.59 -6.31 -0.27
N PRO A 29 3.01 -7.51 -0.47
CA PRO A 29 2.61 -8.38 0.63
C PRO A 29 3.82 -8.79 1.47
N ILE A 30 3.69 -8.72 2.81
CA ILE A 30 4.71 -9.26 3.72
C ILE A 30 4.83 -10.77 3.48
N PRO A 31 6.04 -11.29 3.24
CA PRO A 31 6.27 -12.73 3.07
C PRO A 31 5.95 -13.49 4.36
N THR A 32 5.68 -14.79 4.24
CA THR A 32 5.31 -15.59 5.42
C THR A 32 6.55 -15.97 6.21
N PRO A 33 6.69 -15.54 7.48
CA PRO A 33 7.83 -15.90 8.32
C PRO A 33 7.80 -17.40 8.69
N PRO A 34 8.96 -17.97 9.07
CA PRO A 34 9.03 -19.30 9.68
C PRO A 34 8.07 -19.42 10.88
N LYS A 35 7.43 -20.58 11.03
CA LYS A 35 6.40 -20.80 12.08
C LYS A 35 6.91 -20.50 13.49
N GLU A 36 8.17 -20.83 13.77
CA GLU A 36 8.80 -20.60 15.06
C GLU A 36 8.95 -19.11 15.36
N VAL A 37 9.43 -18.34 14.37
CA VAL A 37 9.59 -16.88 14.48
C VAL A 37 8.23 -16.20 14.60
N HIS A 38 7.24 -16.65 13.82
CA HIS A 38 5.87 -16.12 13.94
C HIS A 38 5.26 -16.39 15.32
N ARG A 39 5.51 -17.58 15.88
CA ARG A 39 5.04 -17.93 17.22
C ARG A 39 5.75 -17.10 18.29
N ALA A 40 7.06 -16.88 18.15
CA ALA A 40 7.87 -16.09 19.08
C ALA A 40 7.48 -14.61 19.07
N ALA A 41 7.17 -14.05 17.89
CA ALA A 41 6.69 -12.68 17.73
C ALA A 41 5.25 -12.46 18.25
N GLY A 42 4.59 -13.50 18.74
CA GLY A 42 3.19 -13.50 19.10
C GLY A 42 2.28 -13.66 17.88
N LYS A 43 1.00 -14.00 18.09
CA LYS A 43 -0.01 -14.20 17.03
C LYS A 43 -0.40 -12.89 16.30
N GLY A 44 0.53 -11.95 16.17
CA GLY A 44 0.38 -10.70 15.45
C GLY A 44 0.04 -10.93 13.98
N ARG A 45 -0.73 -10.00 13.43
CA ARG A 45 -1.15 -10.05 12.04
C ARG A 45 0.04 -9.70 11.14
N LEU A 46 0.11 -10.32 9.97
CA LEU A 46 1.10 -10.04 8.92
C LEU A 46 0.46 -9.44 7.66
N LYS A 47 -0.86 -9.25 7.70
CA LYS A 47 -1.64 -8.69 6.60
C LYS A 47 -2.46 -7.50 7.10
N PRO A 48 -2.67 -6.48 6.24
CA PRO A 48 -3.56 -5.37 6.58
C PRO A 48 -4.98 -5.88 6.89
N GLY A 49 -5.71 -5.14 7.72
CA GLY A 49 -7.13 -5.40 7.99
C GLY A 49 -7.97 -5.04 6.78
N HIS A 50 -8.79 -5.98 6.32
CA HIS A 50 -9.82 -5.66 5.33
C HIS A 50 -11.06 -5.13 6.06
N HIS A 51 -11.60 -4.01 5.59
CA HIS A 51 -12.84 -3.44 6.10
C HIS A 51 -14.03 -4.23 5.53
N TRP A 52 -14.56 -5.17 6.31
CA TRP A 52 -15.73 -5.98 5.92
C TRP A 52 -16.95 -5.14 5.49
N LEU A 53 -17.10 -3.93 6.03
CA LEU A 53 -18.16 -2.99 5.67
C LEU A 53 -18.15 -2.58 4.19
N LEU A 54 -16.98 -2.52 3.54
CA LEU A 54 -16.91 -2.26 2.10
C LEU A 54 -17.49 -3.41 1.29
N TYR A 55 -17.24 -4.64 1.71
CA TYR A 55 -17.83 -5.83 1.07
C TYR A 55 -19.34 -5.86 1.25
N VAL A 56 -19.84 -5.56 2.46
CA VAL A 56 -21.28 -5.50 2.70
C VAL A 56 -21.93 -4.38 1.91
N GLY A 57 -21.31 -3.19 1.86
CA GLY A 57 -21.80 -2.09 1.02
C GLY A 57 -21.82 -2.45 -0.47
N ALA A 58 -20.77 -3.09 -0.98
CA ALA A 58 -20.70 -3.54 -2.36
C ALA A 58 -21.73 -4.62 -2.67
N VAL A 59 -21.93 -5.59 -1.78
CA VAL A 59 -22.94 -6.65 -1.90
C VAL A 59 -24.34 -6.04 -1.90
N VAL A 60 -24.67 -5.16 -0.94
CA VAL A 60 -25.96 -4.48 -0.92
C VAL A 60 -26.16 -3.64 -2.18
N PHE A 61 -25.13 -2.93 -2.65
CA PHE A 61 -25.23 -2.18 -3.89
C PHE A 61 -25.51 -3.09 -5.10
N PHE A 62 -24.79 -4.21 -5.22
CA PHE A 62 -24.93 -5.11 -6.36
C PHE A 62 -26.22 -5.95 -6.35
N PHE A 63 -26.69 -6.36 -5.17
CA PHE A 63 -27.84 -7.27 -5.05
C PHE A 63 -29.15 -6.57 -4.68
N VAL A 64 -29.09 -5.32 -4.21
CA VAL A 64 -30.30 -4.54 -3.87
C VAL A 64 -30.43 -3.34 -4.80
N VAL A 65 -29.41 -2.48 -4.88
CA VAL A 65 -29.52 -1.21 -5.64
C VAL A 65 -29.54 -1.44 -7.15
N ILE A 66 -28.65 -2.29 -7.69
CA ILE A 66 -28.62 -2.59 -9.13
C ILE A 66 -29.93 -3.25 -9.59
N PRO A 67 -30.46 -4.31 -8.93
CA PRO A 67 -31.73 -4.90 -9.29
C PRO A 67 -32.91 -3.93 -9.15
N MET A 68 -32.93 -3.08 -8.11
CA MET A 68 -33.98 -2.06 -7.95
C MET A 68 -33.95 -1.04 -9.09
N MET A 69 -32.77 -0.54 -9.49
CA MET A 69 -32.63 0.32 -10.67
C MET A 69 -33.03 -0.37 -11.98
N LEU A 70 -32.77 -1.67 -12.11
CA LEU A 70 -33.21 -2.47 -13.26
C LEU A 70 -34.75 -2.61 -13.28
N ILE A 71 -35.38 -2.85 -12.14
CA ILE A 71 -36.83 -2.94 -12.00
C ILE A 71 -37.49 -1.59 -12.30
N ASP A 72 -36.95 -0.47 -11.80
CA ASP A 72 -37.43 0.88 -12.11
C ASP A 72 -37.31 1.21 -13.61
N LYS A 73 -36.21 0.78 -14.25
CA LYS A 73 -36.02 0.93 -15.70
C LYS A 73 -36.95 0.02 -16.52
N LEU A 74 -37.38 -1.11 -15.99
CA LEU A 74 -38.42 -1.93 -16.62
C LEU A 74 -39.82 -1.35 -16.39
N GLY A 75 -40.11 -0.84 -15.19
CA GLY A 75 -41.37 -0.19 -14.85
C GLY A 75 -41.63 1.07 -15.69
N GLY A 76 -40.60 1.89 -15.92
CA GLY A 76 -40.67 3.04 -16.83
C GLY A 76 -40.76 2.68 -18.32
N ARG A 77 -40.63 1.39 -18.68
CA ARG A 77 -40.74 0.91 -20.07
C ARG A 77 -42.10 0.28 -20.40
N VAL A 78 -43.00 0.16 -19.42
CA VAL A 78 -44.35 -0.40 -19.60
C VAL A 78 -45.32 0.60 -20.27
N ASP A 79 -45.01 1.90 -20.30
CA ASP A 79 -45.82 2.93 -20.98
C ASP A 79 -45.39 3.25 -22.43
N ARG A 80 -44.97 2.24 -23.20
CA ARG A 80 -44.85 2.41 -24.67
C ARG A 80 -45.58 1.31 -25.42
N PRO A 81 -46.63 1.64 -26.20
CA PRO A 81 -47.34 0.65 -26.98
C PRO A 81 -46.46 0.12 -28.11
N SER A 82 -46.66 -1.17 -28.34
CA SER A 82 -46.09 -2.06 -29.34
C SER A 82 -46.13 -1.55 -30.78
N GLN A 83 -45.11 -1.90 -31.59
CA GLN A 83 -45.15 -2.58 -32.91
C GLN A 83 -43.86 -2.35 -33.74
N PRO A 84 -43.55 -3.14 -34.79
CA PRO A 84 -43.64 -4.59 -34.93
C PRO A 84 -42.33 -5.22 -35.47
N ARG A 85 -42.23 -6.54 -35.32
CA ARG A 85 -41.20 -7.43 -35.88
C ARG A 85 -41.47 -7.68 -37.37
N ARG A 86 -40.44 -7.69 -38.24
CA ARG A 86 -40.51 -8.31 -39.57
C ARG A 86 -39.17 -8.97 -39.93
N ASP A 87 -39.27 -10.25 -40.26
CA ASP A 87 -38.21 -11.22 -40.60
C ASP A 87 -37.65 -11.07 -42.02
N ARG A 88 -36.38 -11.47 -42.22
CA ARG A 88 -35.88 -12.52 -43.15
C ARG A 88 -34.38 -12.35 -43.49
N GLY A 89 -33.57 -13.40 -43.27
CA GLY A 89 -32.25 -13.59 -43.93
C GLY A 89 -32.41 -14.25 -45.32
N PRO A 90 -31.40 -14.93 -45.92
CA PRO A 90 -29.98 -15.13 -45.54
C PRO A 90 -28.97 -15.03 -46.74
N ARG A 91 -27.64 -14.96 -46.52
CA ARG A 91 -26.60 -15.79 -47.20
C ARG A 91 -25.12 -15.42 -46.89
N ALA A 92 -24.38 -16.47 -46.52
CA ALA A 92 -23.05 -16.91 -46.96
C ALA A 92 -21.88 -15.93 -47.15
N GLY A 93 -20.75 -16.25 -46.49
CA GLY A 93 -19.41 -15.80 -46.88
C GLY A 93 -18.33 -16.00 -45.82
N GLN A 94 -17.83 -17.23 -45.64
CA GLN A 94 -16.46 -17.52 -45.16
C GLN A 94 -15.52 -17.42 -46.38
N PRO A 95 -14.19 -17.13 -46.26
CA PRO A 95 -13.24 -17.98 -45.50
C PRO A 95 -12.01 -17.30 -44.83
N GLN A 96 -11.46 -18.04 -43.85
CA GLN A 96 -10.03 -18.27 -43.47
C GLN A 96 -9.05 -17.14 -43.05
N ALA A 97 -8.28 -17.49 -42.00
CA ALA A 97 -7.20 -16.76 -41.31
C ALA A 97 -5.83 -16.81 -42.07
N PRO A 98 -4.76 -16.12 -41.61
CA PRO A 98 -3.94 -16.58 -40.47
C PRO A 98 -3.39 -15.46 -39.53
N PRO A 99 -2.77 -15.81 -38.38
CA PRO A 99 -2.17 -14.87 -37.43
C PRO A 99 -0.65 -14.77 -37.60
N ASP A 100 -0.08 -13.58 -37.64
CA ASP A 100 1.38 -13.42 -37.47
C ASP A 100 1.73 -12.06 -36.86
N ALA A 101 2.49 -12.11 -35.75
CA ALA A 101 3.64 -11.28 -35.40
C ALA A 101 3.81 -11.21 -33.88
N ARG A 102 4.53 -12.19 -33.32
CA ARG A 102 5.29 -12.00 -32.07
C ARG A 102 6.57 -11.21 -32.40
N PRO A 103 6.98 -10.24 -31.59
CA PRO A 103 8.39 -9.92 -31.45
C PRO A 103 8.92 -10.59 -30.18
N SER A 104 9.72 -11.62 -30.38
CA SER A 104 10.68 -12.11 -29.39
C SER A 104 11.91 -11.20 -29.42
N SER A 105 11.99 -10.24 -28.49
CA SER A 105 13.25 -9.60 -28.13
C SER A 105 13.80 -10.26 -26.88
N SER A 106 14.77 -11.16 -27.07
CA SER A 106 15.61 -11.69 -26.01
C SER A 106 16.58 -10.62 -25.53
N GLY A 107 16.05 -9.61 -24.83
CA GLY A 107 16.84 -8.76 -23.96
C GLY A 107 17.10 -9.53 -22.67
N ARG A 108 18.36 -9.76 -22.36
CA ARG A 108 18.81 -10.39 -21.11
C ARG A 108 18.49 -9.41 -19.96
N ASP A 109 17.27 -9.47 -19.46
CA ASP A 109 16.74 -8.59 -18.41
C ASP A 109 17.36 -8.94 -17.03
N PRO A 110 18.02 -7.99 -16.34
CA PRO A 110 18.45 -8.14 -14.95
C PRO A 110 17.28 -8.34 -13.97
N ALA A 111 16.03 -8.17 -14.44
CA ALA A 111 14.81 -8.36 -13.67
C ALA A 111 14.50 -9.83 -13.35
N ARG A 112 15.19 -10.80 -13.98
CA ARG A 112 14.94 -12.22 -13.74
C ARG A 112 15.54 -12.72 -12.41
N ASP A 113 16.57 -12.07 -11.90
CA ASP A 113 17.15 -12.40 -10.58
C ASP A 113 16.27 -11.94 -9.42
N ARG A 114 15.47 -10.87 -9.59
CA ARG A 114 14.46 -10.45 -8.59
C ARG A 114 13.25 -11.38 -8.49
N ARG A 115 13.05 -12.31 -9.44
CA ARG A 115 11.89 -13.23 -9.43
C ARG A 115 12.10 -14.45 -8.53
N GLN A 116 13.31 -14.69 -8.03
CA GLN A 116 13.61 -15.79 -7.12
C GLN A 116 13.81 -15.36 -5.67
N ASP A 117 13.62 -14.08 -5.36
CA ASP A 117 13.74 -13.58 -3.99
C ASP A 117 12.44 -13.84 -3.20
N PRO A 118 12.44 -14.78 -2.22
CA PRO A 118 11.26 -15.10 -1.41
C PRO A 118 10.78 -13.90 -0.56
N THR A 119 11.60 -12.85 -0.43
CA THR A 119 11.27 -11.63 0.30
C THR A 119 10.53 -10.59 -0.55
N HIS A 120 10.34 -10.90 -1.84
CA HIS A 120 9.83 -9.98 -2.85
C HIS A 120 10.62 -8.67 -2.98
N GLY A 121 11.87 -8.63 -2.49
CA GLY A 121 12.70 -7.42 -2.44
C GLY A 121 12.22 -6.38 -1.44
N ILE A 122 11.38 -6.77 -0.45
CA ILE A 122 10.86 -5.84 0.57
C ILE A 122 11.84 -5.71 1.74
N PHE A 123 12.55 -6.78 2.08
CA PHE A 123 13.49 -6.81 3.18
C PHE A 123 14.58 -7.85 2.91
N ASP A 124 15.62 -7.85 3.73
CA ASP A 124 16.80 -8.70 3.62
C ASP A 124 16.57 -10.22 3.79
N GLY A 125 15.41 -10.63 4.30
CA GLY A 125 15.05 -12.05 4.45
C GLY A 125 15.34 -12.64 5.83
N ASP A 126 16.07 -11.92 6.68
CA ASP A 126 16.35 -12.34 8.04
C ASP A 126 15.30 -11.79 9.02
N TRP A 127 14.53 -12.70 9.59
CA TRP A 127 13.46 -12.35 10.52
C TRP A 127 13.96 -12.07 11.94
N ASN A 128 15.19 -12.45 12.28
CA ASN A 128 15.77 -12.26 13.61
C ASN A 128 16.46 -10.90 13.75
N LEU A 129 16.80 -10.26 12.63
CA LEU A 129 17.38 -8.91 12.60
C LEU A 129 16.33 -7.81 12.74
N THR A 130 16.80 -6.56 12.87
CA THR A 130 15.97 -5.40 13.19
C THR A 130 14.88 -5.18 12.14
N ALA A 131 15.21 -5.29 10.85
CA ALA A 131 14.23 -5.16 9.76
C ALA A 131 13.10 -6.21 9.87
N GLY A 132 13.47 -7.48 10.08
CA GLY A 132 12.53 -8.59 10.26
C GLY A 132 11.64 -8.41 11.48
N GLN A 133 12.20 -8.02 12.62
CA GLN A 133 11.45 -7.75 13.85
C GLN A 133 10.49 -6.56 13.69
N LEU A 134 10.93 -5.49 13.01
CA LEU A 134 10.08 -4.35 12.69
C LEU A 134 8.92 -4.78 11.77
N LEU A 135 9.19 -5.64 10.80
CA LEU A 135 8.20 -6.16 9.85
C LEU A 135 7.14 -7.02 10.55
N LEU A 136 7.54 -7.88 11.48
CA LEU A 136 6.63 -8.70 12.29
C LEU A 136 5.71 -7.84 13.16
N ARG A 137 6.23 -6.72 13.67
CA ARG A 137 5.47 -5.76 14.49
C ARG A 137 4.60 -4.83 13.66
N TRP A 138 4.82 -4.76 12.34
CA TRP A 138 4.20 -3.78 11.45
C TRP A 138 2.68 -3.78 11.59
N TYR A 139 2.01 -4.92 11.38
CA TYR A 139 0.54 -5.03 11.50
C TYR A 139 0.07 -5.55 12.86
N GLY A 140 0.98 -5.93 13.76
CA GLY A 140 0.64 -6.33 15.13
C GLY A 140 -0.02 -5.19 15.91
N HIS A 141 0.48 -3.95 15.74
CA HIS A 141 0.01 -2.78 16.48
C HIS A 141 -1.24 -2.12 15.86
N SER A 142 -1.41 -2.19 14.54
CA SER A 142 -2.60 -1.66 13.87
C SER A 142 -2.91 -2.38 12.55
N PRO A 143 -4.19 -2.64 12.26
CA PRO A 143 -4.60 -3.21 10.98
C PRO A 143 -4.43 -2.26 9.78
N ASN A 144 -4.20 -0.96 10.00
CA ASN A 144 -4.05 0.03 8.93
C ASN A 144 -2.74 -0.23 8.14
N PRO A 145 -2.71 -0.14 6.79
CA PRO A 145 -1.45 -0.18 6.03
C PRO A 145 -0.56 1.04 6.22
N LYS A 146 -1.12 2.22 6.49
CA LYS A 146 -0.37 3.48 6.60
C LYS A 146 0.40 3.58 7.91
N ARG A 147 1.68 3.90 7.80
CA ARG A 147 2.57 4.28 8.91
C ARG A 147 3.06 5.70 8.67
N LEU A 148 3.30 6.42 9.75
CA LEU A 148 3.93 7.73 9.72
C LEU A 148 5.39 7.55 10.11
N VAL A 149 6.30 7.83 9.20
CA VAL A 149 7.73 7.92 9.51
C VAL A 149 8.05 9.38 9.77
N MET A 150 8.70 9.63 10.90
CA MET A 150 9.11 10.95 11.34
C MET A 150 10.62 10.95 11.52
N LEU A 151 11.28 11.90 10.88
CA LEU A 151 12.70 12.15 11.00
C LEU A 151 12.91 13.29 12.00
N ALA A 152 13.56 12.97 13.11
CA ALA A 152 14.08 13.92 14.08
C ALA A 152 15.59 14.13 13.84
N ARG A 153 16.21 15.05 14.58
CA ARG A 153 17.63 15.40 14.38
C ARG A 153 18.59 14.28 14.77
N ASP A 154 18.19 13.43 15.71
CA ASP A 154 19.02 12.37 16.31
C ASP A 154 18.40 10.97 16.14
N ARG A 155 17.16 10.86 15.66
CA ARG A 155 16.43 9.60 15.57
C ARG A 155 15.35 9.56 14.51
N VAL A 156 14.95 8.34 14.15
CA VAL A 156 13.81 8.03 13.29
C VAL A 156 12.73 7.37 14.13
N CYS A 157 11.52 7.91 14.05
CA CYS A 157 10.35 7.37 14.75
C CYS A 157 9.33 6.85 13.75
N VAL A 158 8.84 5.63 13.98
CA VAL A 158 7.75 5.04 13.21
C VAL A 158 6.50 4.98 14.07
N ALA A 159 5.47 5.67 13.62
CA ALA A 159 4.18 5.77 14.29
C ALA A 159 3.08 5.10 13.47
N THR A 160 2.08 4.62 14.20
CA THR A 160 0.91 3.97 13.63
C THR A 160 -0.37 4.68 14.05
N SER A 161 -1.39 4.62 13.18
CA SER A 161 -2.75 5.01 13.52
C SER A 161 -3.53 3.77 13.96
N PRO A 162 -3.99 3.69 15.22
CA PRO A 162 -4.68 2.53 15.76
C PRO A 162 -6.08 2.35 15.16
N ARG A 163 -6.67 3.37 14.54
CA ARG A 163 -8.07 3.30 14.09
C ARG A 163 -8.23 2.69 12.69
N ARG A 164 -9.14 1.70 12.62
CA ARG A 164 -9.78 1.14 11.42
C ARG A 164 -10.67 2.20 10.74
N ARG A 165 -10.11 3.15 9.98
CA ARG A 165 -10.92 4.07 9.17
C ARG A 165 -10.37 4.25 7.76
N LEU A 166 -11.31 4.44 6.83
CA LEU A 166 -11.12 4.63 5.39
C LEU A 166 -10.59 6.02 4.99
N SER A 167 -10.50 6.95 5.94
CA SER A 167 -10.12 8.35 5.70
C SER A 167 -8.78 8.70 6.36
N PRO A 168 -7.99 9.61 5.76
CA PRO A 168 -6.67 9.95 6.28
C PRO A 168 -6.78 10.58 7.67
N THR A 169 -6.29 9.84 8.66
CA THR A 169 -5.34 10.33 9.67
C THR A 169 -5.68 11.69 10.30
N LYS A 170 -6.69 11.72 11.19
CA LYS A 170 -6.83 12.78 12.20
C LYS A 170 -5.64 12.75 13.17
N ALA A 171 -5.11 13.93 13.49
CA ALA A 171 -3.87 14.12 14.23
C ALA A 171 -3.80 13.52 15.64
N ASP A 172 -4.93 13.25 16.30
CA ASP A 172 -4.92 12.87 17.72
C ASP A 172 -4.68 11.38 17.97
N ASP A 173 -4.68 10.55 16.93
CA ASP A 173 -4.70 9.10 17.11
C ASP A 173 -3.33 8.41 16.98
N PHE A 174 -2.24 9.10 16.60
CA PHE A 174 -0.98 8.39 16.32
C PHE A 174 -0.15 8.09 17.58
N GLN A 175 0.40 6.88 17.60
CA GLN A 175 1.30 6.38 18.64
C GLN A 175 2.57 5.81 18.00
N THR A 176 3.73 6.16 18.56
CA THR A 176 5.01 5.56 18.18
C THR A 176 5.04 4.12 18.66
N PHE A 177 5.44 3.19 17.78
CA PHE A 177 5.65 1.79 18.15
C PHE A 177 7.09 1.33 17.91
N ALA A 178 7.89 2.12 17.18
CA ALA A 178 9.31 1.90 17.00
C ALA A 178 10.04 3.23 16.93
N GLU A 179 11.18 3.32 17.60
CA GLU A 179 12.07 4.47 17.64
C GLU A 179 13.49 3.95 17.55
N PHE A 180 14.26 4.56 16.65
CA PHE A 180 15.62 4.15 16.34
C PHE A 180 16.52 5.39 16.25
N PRO A 181 17.60 5.48 17.01
CA PRO A 181 18.55 6.58 16.84
C PRO A 181 19.26 6.48 15.47
N LEU A 182 19.73 7.63 14.95
CA LEU A 182 20.29 7.75 13.58
C LEU A 182 21.61 6.99 13.38
N ASP A 183 22.30 6.63 14.46
CA ASP A 183 23.43 5.71 14.45
C ASP A 183 23.00 4.28 14.12
N GLN A 184 21.77 3.91 14.50
CA GLN A 184 21.20 2.58 14.32
C GLN A 184 20.37 2.43 13.05
N VAL A 185 19.81 3.51 12.51
CA VAL A 185 19.05 3.46 11.26
C VAL A 185 19.38 4.64 10.35
N ARG A 186 19.61 4.33 9.09
CA ARG A 186 19.74 5.30 8.01
C ARG A 186 18.56 5.14 7.06
N VAL A 187 18.00 6.28 6.65
CA VAL A 187 16.99 6.31 5.61
C VAL A 187 17.72 6.56 4.30
N GLU A 188 17.41 5.78 3.26
CA GLU A 188 17.99 5.92 1.93
C GLU A 188 16.84 6.09 0.93
N GLY A 189 16.75 7.23 0.26
CA GLY A 189 15.72 7.46 -0.77
C GLY A 189 16.13 6.86 -2.10
N GLU A 190 15.25 6.11 -2.77
CA GLU A 190 15.52 5.69 -4.15
C GLU A 190 15.31 6.88 -5.10
N ALA A 191 16.41 7.44 -5.61
CA ALA A 191 16.37 8.59 -6.51
C ALA A 191 15.75 8.20 -7.87
N GLY A 192 14.82 9.03 -8.37
CA GLY A 192 14.31 8.93 -9.74
C GLY A 192 12.99 8.20 -9.94
N GLN A 193 12.29 7.79 -8.88
CA GLN A 193 10.95 7.20 -9.01
C GLN A 193 9.84 8.26 -9.19
N PRO A 194 8.82 7.99 -10.02
CA PRO A 194 7.68 8.91 -10.20
C PRO A 194 6.90 9.10 -8.89
N ARG A 195 6.38 10.33 -8.72
CA ARG A 195 5.82 10.95 -7.49
C ARG A 195 4.81 10.13 -6.65
N GLY A 196 4.23 9.06 -7.18
CA GLY A 196 3.29 8.17 -6.47
C GLY A 196 3.83 6.76 -6.15
N PHE A 197 5.02 6.43 -6.63
CA PHE A 197 5.67 5.12 -6.46
C PHE A 197 6.98 5.21 -5.70
N ALA A 198 7.41 6.42 -5.33
CA ALA A 198 8.64 6.62 -4.60
C ALA A 198 8.71 5.70 -3.37
N THR A 199 9.84 5.02 -3.29
CA THR A 199 10.22 4.10 -2.22
C THR A 199 11.46 4.65 -1.53
N PHE A 200 11.60 4.27 -0.27
CA PHE A 200 12.81 4.50 0.50
C PHE A 200 13.13 3.24 1.29
N ARG A 201 14.40 3.08 1.63
CA ARG A 201 14.91 1.96 2.39
C ARG A 201 15.32 2.44 3.77
N LEU A 202 14.89 1.73 4.80
CA LEU A 202 15.45 1.83 6.14
C LEU A 202 16.58 0.81 6.22
N ARG A 203 17.81 1.29 6.38
CA ARG A 203 19.01 0.46 6.56
C ARG A 203 19.47 0.53 8.00
N PHE A 204 19.52 -0.60 8.67
CA PHE A 204 19.88 -0.69 10.08
C PHE A 204 21.38 -0.96 10.25
N ALA A 205 21.92 -0.64 11.43
CA ALA A 205 23.33 -0.84 11.75
C ALA A 205 23.76 -2.32 11.77
N ASP A 206 22.81 -3.24 12.00
CA ASP A 206 23.01 -4.69 11.88
C ASP A 206 23.13 -5.16 10.41
N GLY A 207 23.04 -4.24 9.44
CA GLY A 207 23.11 -4.53 8.01
C GLY A 207 21.77 -4.94 7.40
N SER A 208 20.74 -5.16 8.22
CA SER A 208 19.39 -5.47 7.74
C SER A 208 18.76 -4.25 7.06
N TRP A 209 17.81 -4.49 6.17
CA TRP A 209 17.13 -3.40 5.47
C TRP A 209 15.66 -3.70 5.22
N LEU A 210 14.85 -2.65 5.19
CA LEU A 210 13.42 -2.70 4.92
C LEU A 210 13.04 -1.61 3.91
N GLU A 211 12.45 -2.01 2.80
CA GLU A 211 11.93 -1.14 1.76
C GLU A 211 10.47 -0.78 2.06
N VAL A 212 10.20 0.53 2.10
CA VAL A 212 8.88 1.10 2.35
C VAL A 212 8.53 2.04 1.20
N GLY A 213 7.26 2.08 0.81
CA GLY A 213 6.83 2.80 -0.39
C GLY A 213 5.49 3.48 -0.24
N ARG A 214 4.90 3.85 -1.38
CA ARG A 214 3.61 4.56 -1.45
C ARG A 214 3.58 5.73 -0.48
N LEU A 215 4.58 6.59 -0.63
CA LEU A 215 4.62 7.85 0.10
C LEU A 215 3.30 8.60 -0.13
N GLY A 216 2.81 9.24 0.93
CA GLY A 216 1.48 9.85 1.00
C GLY A 216 1.32 11.06 0.07
N GLU A 217 1.10 12.24 0.64
CA GLU A 217 1.03 13.47 -0.16
C GLU A 217 2.38 13.69 -0.90
N PRO A 218 2.38 13.97 -2.21
CA PRO A 218 3.61 14.07 -2.99
C PRO A 218 4.53 15.19 -2.49
N GLU A 219 3.99 16.27 -1.92
CA GLU A 219 4.78 17.36 -1.34
C GLU A 219 5.55 16.92 -0.09
N ASP A 220 4.93 16.07 0.76
CA ASP A 220 5.57 15.53 1.96
C ASP A 220 6.61 14.48 1.58
N ALA A 221 6.33 13.68 0.55
CA ALA A 221 7.27 12.75 -0.03
C ALA A 221 8.53 13.45 -0.56
N ASP A 222 8.36 14.53 -1.34
CA ASP A 222 9.47 15.30 -1.89
C ASP A 222 10.31 15.96 -0.80
N HIS A 223 9.67 16.54 0.21
CA HIS A 223 10.37 17.14 1.34
C HIS A 223 11.16 16.09 2.15
N PHE A 224 10.55 14.93 2.39
CA PHE A 224 11.19 13.82 3.09
C PHE A 224 12.39 13.27 2.31
N LEU A 225 12.23 12.98 1.02
CA LEU A 225 13.32 12.47 0.19
C LEU A 225 14.47 13.47 0.05
N ARG A 226 14.17 14.78 -0.02
CA ARG A 226 15.20 15.83 0.01
C ARG A 226 15.94 15.87 1.35
N ALA A 227 15.23 15.74 2.47
CA ALA A 227 15.84 15.73 3.80
C ALA A 227 16.71 14.50 4.06
N VAL A 228 16.46 13.40 3.34
CA VAL A 228 17.20 12.14 3.46
C VAL A 228 18.39 12.05 2.51
N ASN A 229 18.27 12.65 1.31
CA ASN A 229 19.32 12.61 0.29
C ASN A 229 20.29 13.82 0.34
N GLY A 230 19.99 14.84 1.14
CA GLY A 230 20.81 16.04 1.34
C GLY A 230 21.71 15.92 2.56
#